data_AF-A0A976DAT6-F1
#
_entry.id   AF-A0A976DAT6-F1
#
_cell.length_a   1.000
_cell.length_b   1.000
_cell.length_c   1.000
_cell.angle_alpha   90.00
_cell.angle_beta   90.00
_cell.angle_gamma   90.00
#
_symmetry.space_group_name_H-M   'P 1'
#
loop_
_entity.id
_entity.type
_entity.pdbx_description
1 polymer ?
#
loop_
_entity_poly.entity_id
_entity_poly.type
_entity_poly.pdbx_seq_one_letter_code
_entity_poly.pdbx_strand_id
1 'polypeptide(L)'
;MNRKTALQTLIGAAAASPLLAQTPNAPYKNFKEEFAPAWKRSRDYTLLVFNQMPEADLDFHYTPEAMTFRSQFVHCITFTAAQFSDRFSTPNPFDSSLNFNKLTKAQVAAEITRFYDWVTEIVAKLKPAKLNEIRGFAG
;
A
#
# COMPACT_ATOMS: atom_id res chain seq x y z
N MET A 1 -38.61 -51.88 -11.02
CA MET A 1 -38.37 -50.43 -11.17
C MET A 1 -37.72 -50.21 -12.53
N ASN A 2 -38.43 -49.58 -13.48
CA ASN A 2 -38.06 -49.56 -14.90
C ASN A 2 -37.18 -48.34 -15.21
N ARG A 3 -36.10 -48.53 -15.98
CA ARG A 3 -35.02 -47.55 -16.22
C ARG A 3 -35.46 -46.24 -16.91
N LYS A 4 -36.72 -46.16 -17.36
CA LYS A 4 -37.29 -44.98 -18.03
C LYS A 4 -37.88 -43.93 -17.08
N THR A 5 -38.10 -44.26 -15.80
CA THR A 5 -38.70 -43.34 -14.83
C THR A 5 -37.66 -42.47 -14.11
N ALA A 6 -36.38 -42.82 -14.18
CA ALA A 6 -35.29 -42.07 -13.53
C ALA A 6 -34.83 -40.83 -14.32
N LEU A 7 -35.20 -40.70 -15.61
CA LEU A 7 -34.78 -39.56 -16.46
C LEU A 7 -35.76 -38.38 -16.46
N GLN A 8 -36.95 -38.51 -15.86
CA GLN A 8 -37.97 -37.45 -15.87
C GLN A 8 -38.00 -36.58 -14.60
N THR A 9 -37.15 -36.84 -13.61
CA THR A 9 -37.07 -36.06 -12.36
C THR A 9 -36.00 -34.96 -12.34
N LEU A 10 -35.35 -34.65 -13.47
CA LEU A 10 -34.29 -33.63 -13.54
C LEU A 10 -34.72 -32.27 -14.12
N ILE A 11 -36.00 -32.07 -14.44
CA ILE A 11 -36.48 -30.82 -15.08
C ILE A 11 -37.19 -29.85 -14.10
N GLY A 12 -37.43 -30.24 -12.86
CA GLY A 12 -38.30 -29.49 -11.95
C GLY A 12 -37.64 -28.96 -10.68
N ALA A 13 -36.61 -28.11 -10.76
CA ALA A 13 -36.25 -27.13 -9.71
C ALA A 13 -35.11 -26.18 -10.16
N ALA A 14 -35.23 -25.56 -11.33
CA ALA A 14 -34.49 -24.33 -11.61
C ALA A 14 -35.19 -23.15 -10.92
N ALA A 15 -35.35 -23.21 -9.60
CA ALA A 15 -35.54 -22.00 -8.80
C ALA A 15 -34.17 -21.32 -8.74
N ALA A 16 -33.88 -20.51 -9.77
CA ALA A 16 -32.74 -19.62 -9.78
C ALA A 16 -32.82 -18.75 -8.52
N SER A 17 -32.10 -19.16 -7.48
CA SER A 17 -31.91 -18.37 -6.29
C SER A 17 -31.17 -17.10 -6.71
N PRO A 18 -31.70 -15.88 -6.44
CA PRO A 18 -30.93 -14.64 -6.66
C PRO A 18 -29.70 -14.51 -5.75
N LEU A 19 -29.40 -15.53 -4.94
CA LEU A 19 -28.34 -15.55 -3.93
C LEU A 19 -26.91 -15.43 -4.48
N LEU A 20 -26.72 -15.39 -5.80
CA LEU A 20 -25.41 -15.16 -6.43
C LEU A 20 -25.29 -13.84 -7.22
N ALA A 21 -26.28 -12.95 -7.13
CA ALA A 21 -26.15 -11.59 -7.64
C ALA A 21 -25.95 -10.58 -6.50
N GLN A 22 -25.10 -10.91 -5.52
CA GLN A 22 -24.40 -9.84 -4.82
C GLN A 22 -23.37 -9.32 -5.81
N THR A 23 -23.69 -8.23 -6.51
CA THR A 23 -22.65 -7.35 -7.03
C THR A 23 -21.66 -7.16 -5.88
N PRO A 24 -20.36 -7.45 -6.06
CA PRO A 24 -19.39 -7.10 -5.05
C PRO A 24 -19.64 -5.63 -4.75
N ASN A 25 -20.08 -5.30 -3.53
CA ASN A 25 -20.00 -3.94 -3.04
C ASN A 25 -18.58 -3.52 -3.40
N ALA A 26 -18.42 -2.60 -4.35
CA ALA A 26 -17.12 -2.27 -4.89
C ALA A 26 -16.21 -2.05 -3.67
N PRO A 27 -15.27 -2.97 -3.40
CA PRO A 27 -14.39 -2.78 -2.27
C PRO A 27 -13.74 -1.42 -2.52
N TYR A 28 -13.49 -0.63 -1.49
CA TYR A 28 -12.86 0.70 -1.64
C TYR A 28 -13.79 1.87 -2.06
N LYS A 29 -15.13 1.75 -1.97
CA LYS A 29 -16.05 2.90 -2.22
C LYS A 29 -15.66 4.17 -1.45
N ASN A 30 -15.21 4.02 -0.20
CA ASN A 30 -14.81 5.12 0.68
C ASN A 30 -13.29 5.17 0.92
N PHE A 31 -12.50 4.53 0.05
CA PHE A 31 -11.08 4.33 0.31
C PHE A 31 -10.32 5.65 0.43
N LYS A 32 -10.62 6.65 -0.40
CA LYS A 32 -9.89 7.91 -0.36
C LYS A 32 -10.20 8.70 0.91
N GLU A 33 -11.47 8.66 1.34
CA GLU A 33 -11.97 9.28 2.56
C GLU A 33 -11.33 8.67 3.81
N GLU A 34 -11.09 7.36 3.81
CA GLU A 34 -10.43 6.66 4.91
C GLU A 34 -8.90 6.77 4.84
N PHE A 35 -8.34 6.70 3.63
CA PHE A 35 -6.90 6.71 3.38
C PHE A 35 -6.27 8.03 3.80
N ALA A 36 -6.80 9.17 3.35
CA ALA A 36 -6.17 10.47 3.59
C ALA A 36 -5.91 10.77 5.09
N PRO A 37 -6.90 10.65 6.01
CA PRO A 37 -6.65 10.88 7.42
C PRO A 37 -5.76 9.81 8.06
N ALA A 38 -5.86 8.55 7.63
CA ALA A 38 -4.98 7.48 8.13
C ALA A 38 -3.51 7.71 7.71
N TRP A 39 -3.30 8.08 6.45
CA TRP A 39 -1.99 8.38 5.89
C TRP A 39 -1.35 9.60 6.54
N LYS A 40 -2.13 10.66 6.78
CA LYS A 40 -1.66 11.82 7.56
C LYS A 40 -1.23 11.42 8.97
N ARG A 41 -2.03 10.61 9.69
CA ARG A 41 -1.64 10.10 11.02
C ARG A 41 -0.36 9.27 10.97
N SER A 42 -0.21 8.43 9.95
CA SER A 42 1.01 7.64 9.74
C SER A 42 2.24 8.53 9.56
N ARG A 43 2.14 9.61 8.76
CA ARG A 43 3.21 10.61 8.59
C ARG A 43 3.58 11.24 9.92
N ASP A 44 2.59 11.76 10.63
CA ASP A 44 2.80 12.51 11.86
C ASP A 44 3.43 11.60 12.95
N TYR A 45 2.99 10.34 13.05
CA TYR A 45 3.59 9.35 13.94
C TYR A 45 5.01 8.96 13.52
N THR A 46 5.25 8.76 12.23
CA THR A 46 6.58 8.43 11.69
C THR A 46 7.59 9.54 12.02
N LEU A 47 7.21 10.80 11.78
CA LEU A 47 8.06 11.94 12.12
C LEU A 47 8.25 12.09 13.63
N LEU A 48 7.21 11.84 14.43
CA LEU A 48 7.32 11.87 15.90
C LEU A 48 8.39 10.89 16.38
N VAL A 49 8.33 9.63 15.91
CA VAL A 49 9.30 8.57 16.27
C VAL A 49 10.69 8.90 15.76
N PHE A 50 10.82 9.25 14.47
CA PHE A 50 12.12 9.60 13.88
C PHE A 50 12.80 10.75 14.63
N ASN A 51 12.01 11.75 15.04
CA ASN A 51 12.53 12.92 15.73
C ASN A 51 12.95 12.66 17.19
N GLN A 52 12.56 11.54 17.81
CA GLN A 52 13.04 11.19 19.15
C GLN A 52 14.53 10.81 19.16
N MET A 53 15.07 10.29 18.06
CA MET A 53 16.46 9.85 17.99
C MET A 53 17.41 11.05 17.86
N PRO A 54 18.41 11.24 18.73
CA PRO A 54 19.44 12.26 18.55
C PRO A 54 20.16 12.09 17.20
N GLU A 55 20.63 13.20 16.60
CA GLU A 55 21.30 13.13 15.30
C GLU A 55 22.57 12.27 15.34
N ALA A 56 23.30 12.31 16.46
CA ALA A 56 24.50 11.50 16.68
C ALA A 56 24.23 9.98 16.68
N ASP A 57 22.99 9.58 16.96
CA ASP A 57 22.59 8.17 17.12
C ASP A 57 21.83 7.62 15.90
N LEU A 58 21.77 8.38 14.80
CA LEU A 58 21.05 7.95 13.60
C LEU A 58 21.63 6.71 12.94
N ASP A 59 22.92 6.44 13.18
CA ASP A 59 23.61 5.25 12.67
C ASP A 59 23.58 4.08 13.70
N PHE A 60 22.75 4.18 14.75
CA PHE A 60 22.55 3.11 15.72
C PHE A 60 21.95 1.85 15.09
N HIS A 61 22.49 0.70 15.48
CA HIS A 61 22.01 -0.63 15.12
C HIS A 61 21.45 -1.32 16.37
N TYR A 62 20.21 -1.82 16.31
CA TYR A 62 19.60 -2.56 17.44
C TYR A 62 20.09 -4.01 17.55
N THR A 63 20.56 -4.60 16.44
CA THR A 63 21.44 -5.79 16.39
C THR A 63 22.50 -5.58 15.31
N PRO A 64 23.64 -6.28 15.33
CA PRO A 64 24.71 -6.12 14.33
C PRO A 64 24.25 -6.31 12.88
N GLU A 65 23.23 -7.14 12.65
CA GLU A 65 22.72 -7.49 11.32
C GLU A 65 21.65 -6.51 10.82
N ALA A 66 21.06 -5.72 11.73
CA ALA A 66 20.01 -4.78 11.39
C ALA A 66 20.54 -3.62 10.53
N MET A 67 19.68 -2.96 9.76
CA MET A 67 20.01 -1.64 9.22
C MET A 67 20.13 -0.61 10.35
N THR A 68 20.82 0.50 10.09
CA THR A 68 20.82 1.62 11.04
C THR A 68 19.42 2.19 11.23
N PHE A 69 19.19 2.88 12.34
CA PHE A 69 17.94 3.59 12.60
C PHE A 69 17.54 4.47 11.41
N ARG A 70 18.46 5.26 10.85
CA ARG A 70 18.26 6.07 9.64
C ARG A 70 17.88 5.23 8.44
N SER A 71 18.67 4.19 8.15
CA SER A 71 18.52 3.39 6.94
C SER A 71 17.16 2.68 6.89
N GLN A 72 16.55 2.37 8.04
CA GLN A 72 15.19 1.80 8.08
C GLN A 72 14.13 2.75 7.46
N PHE A 73 14.16 4.05 7.78
CA PHE A 73 13.21 5.01 7.19
C PHE A 73 13.46 5.23 5.71
N VAL A 74 14.74 5.32 5.35
CA VAL A 74 15.18 5.42 3.95
C VAL A 74 14.70 4.22 3.13
N HIS A 75 14.89 3.01 3.66
CA HIS A 75 14.42 1.78 3.03
C HIS A 75 12.91 1.81 2.82
N CYS A 76 12.13 2.19 3.82
CA CYS A 76 10.68 2.31 3.69
C CYS A 76 10.27 3.30 2.59
N ILE A 77 10.95 4.45 2.47
CA ILE A 77 10.69 5.44 1.41
C ILE A 77 10.99 4.84 0.04
N THR A 78 12.23 4.36 -0.18
CA THR A 78 12.70 3.95 -1.50
C THR A 78 11.98 2.70 -1.98
N PHE A 79 11.80 1.72 -1.11
CA PHE A 79 11.09 0.49 -1.42
C PHE A 79 9.62 0.75 -1.76
N THR A 80 8.91 1.51 -0.92
CA THR A 80 7.49 1.81 -1.19
C THR A 80 7.32 2.68 -2.43
N ALA A 81 8.22 3.64 -2.68
CA ALA A 81 8.17 4.46 -3.87
C ALA A 81 8.35 3.65 -5.15
N ALA A 82 9.28 2.69 -5.17
CA ALA A 82 9.45 1.77 -6.30
C ALA A 82 8.17 0.95 -6.55
N GLN A 83 7.56 0.44 -5.48
CA GLN A 83 6.32 -0.34 -5.53
C GLN A 83 5.11 0.47 -6.05
N PHE A 84 5.01 1.74 -5.67
CA PHE A 84 4.00 2.66 -6.20
C PHE A 84 4.28 3.00 -7.67
N SER A 85 5.54 3.27 -7.99
CA SER A 85 5.99 3.60 -9.35
C SER A 85 5.64 2.51 -10.34
N ASP A 86 5.95 1.26 -10.01
CA ASP A 86 5.64 0.10 -10.86
C ASP A 86 4.13 -0.11 -11.01
N ARG A 87 3.41 -0.25 -9.88
CA ARG A 87 1.97 -0.60 -9.89
C ARG A 87 1.08 0.47 -10.52
N PHE A 88 1.44 1.74 -10.37
CA PHE A 88 0.67 2.86 -10.87
C PHE A 88 1.33 3.56 -12.07
N SER A 89 2.42 3.00 -12.61
CA SER A 89 3.15 3.54 -13.75
C SER A 89 3.48 5.03 -13.58
N THR A 90 3.88 5.41 -12.37
CA THR A 90 4.19 6.80 -12.00
C THR A 90 5.71 6.96 -11.87
N PRO A 91 6.34 8.06 -12.31
CA PRO A 91 7.78 8.25 -12.10
C PRO A 91 8.17 8.17 -10.62
N ASN A 92 9.23 7.43 -10.30
CA ASN A 92 9.76 7.33 -8.94
C ASN A 92 10.73 8.49 -8.66
N PRO A 93 10.38 9.46 -7.79
CA PRO A 93 11.26 10.59 -7.50
C PRO A 93 12.31 10.27 -6.41
N PHE A 94 12.39 9.01 -5.98
CA PHE A 94 13.34 8.48 -4.98
C PHE A 94 14.31 7.46 -5.59
N ASP A 95 14.25 7.22 -6.90
CA ASP A 95 15.17 6.35 -7.66
C ASP A 95 16.54 7.00 -7.95
N SER A 96 16.98 7.91 -7.07
CA SER A 96 18.15 8.74 -7.33
C SER A 96 19.44 8.13 -6.80
N SER A 97 20.56 8.53 -7.41
CA SER A 97 21.93 8.24 -6.97
C SER A 97 22.31 8.85 -5.61
N LEU A 98 21.34 9.47 -4.92
CA LEU A 98 21.54 10.11 -3.63
C LEU A 98 21.84 9.04 -2.58
N ASN A 99 22.98 9.15 -1.91
CA ASN A 99 23.28 8.29 -0.78
C ASN A 99 22.52 8.80 0.45
N PHE A 100 21.27 8.33 0.59
CA PHE A 100 20.38 8.69 1.69
C PHE A 100 20.99 8.40 3.09
N ASN A 101 21.96 7.49 3.19
CA ASN A 101 22.65 7.20 4.45
C ASN A 101 23.57 8.35 4.90
N LYS A 102 23.86 9.33 4.03
CA LYS A 102 24.70 10.50 4.34
C LYS A 102 23.90 11.77 4.65
N LEU A 103 22.57 11.70 4.62
CA LEU A 103 21.73 12.86 4.89
C LEU A 103 21.83 13.25 6.37
N THR A 104 21.60 14.51 6.70
CA THR A 104 21.42 14.96 8.09
C THR A 104 20.05 14.51 8.63
N LYS A 105 19.83 14.62 9.94
CA LYS A 105 18.52 14.34 10.54
C LYS A 105 17.40 15.14 9.87
N ALA A 106 17.64 16.45 9.70
CA ALA A 106 16.68 17.36 9.09
C ALA A 106 16.37 16.99 7.63
N GLN A 107 17.39 16.58 6.87
CA GLN A 107 17.21 16.16 5.47
C GLN A 107 16.40 14.86 5.39
N VAL A 108 16.65 13.87 6.25
CA VAL A 108 15.84 12.64 6.27
C VAL A 108 14.39 12.94 6.65
N ALA A 109 14.14 13.80 7.65
CA ALA A 109 12.77 14.22 8.00
C ALA A 109 12.05 14.93 6.83
N ALA A 110 12.78 15.74 6.06
CA ALA A 110 12.26 16.38 4.85
C ALA A 110 11.91 15.34 3.78
N GLU A 111 12.76 14.34 3.55
CA GLU A 111 12.47 13.25 2.59
C GLU A 111 11.30 12.37 3.05
N ILE A 112 11.14 12.10 4.36
CA ILE A 112 9.95 11.45 4.91
C ILE A 112 8.71 12.25 4.52
N THR A 113 8.70 13.56 4.78
CA THR A 113 7.56 14.43 4.46
C THR A 113 7.26 14.41 2.96
N ARG A 114 8.30 14.59 2.13
CA ARG A 114 8.20 14.56 0.66
C ARG A 114 7.61 13.25 0.14
N PHE A 115 7.99 12.12 0.74
CA PHE A 115 7.45 10.81 0.39
C PHE A 115 5.95 10.70 0.70
N TYR A 116 5.54 11.09 1.91
CA TYR A 116 4.14 11.05 2.30
C TYR A 116 3.26 11.96 1.41
N ASP A 117 3.76 13.15 1.08
CA ASP A 117 3.05 14.08 0.19
C ASP A 117 2.94 13.52 -1.24
N TRP A 118 4.02 12.94 -1.77
CA TRP A 118 4.02 12.29 -3.09
C TRP A 118 3.01 11.12 -3.17
N VAL A 119 2.96 10.25 -2.17
CA VAL A 119 1.96 9.18 -2.11
C VAL A 119 0.53 9.75 -2.06
N THR A 120 0.32 10.81 -1.28
CA THR A 120 -0.97 11.49 -1.19
C THR A 120 -1.44 11.98 -2.56
N GLU A 121 -0.54 12.59 -3.33
CA GLU A 121 -0.85 13.06 -4.68
C GLU A 121 -1.21 11.92 -5.63
N ILE A 122 -0.48 10.81 -5.59
CA ILE A 122 -0.78 9.64 -6.41
C ILE A 122 -2.18 9.14 -6.08
N VAL A 123 -2.46 8.86 -4.81
CA VAL A 123 -3.74 8.30 -4.37
C VAL A 123 -4.91 9.23 -4.71
N ALA A 124 -4.73 10.54 -4.57
CA ALA A 124 -5.74 11.53 -4.95
C ALA A 124 -6.11 11.41 -6.45
N LYS A 125 -5.14 11.13 -7.32
CA LYS A 125 -5.29 11.01 -8.78
C LYS A 125 -5.79 9.63 -9.24
N LEU A 126 -5.77 8.60 -8.40
CA LEU A 126 -6.18 7.24 -8.79
C LEU A 126 -7.69 7.17 -9.14
N LYS A 127 -8.01 6.49 -10.25
CA LYS A 127 -9.40 6.22 -10.65
C LYS A 127 -9.93 4.98 -9.91
N PRO A 128 -11.24 4.90 -9.59
CA PRO A 128 -11.82 3.74 -8.91
C PRO A 128 -11.51 2.39 -9.58
N ALA A 129 -11.51 2.34 -10.92
CA ALA A 129 -11.17 1.13 -11.66
C ALA A 129 -9.75 0.61 -11.35
N LYS A 130 -8.79 1.51 -11.16
CA LYS A 130 -7.40 1.15 -10.84
C LYS A 130 -7.26 0.66 -9.39
N LEU A 131 -8.04 1.22 -8.46
CA LEU A 131 -8.08 0.76 -7.06
C LEU A 131 -8.67 -0.64 -6.91
N ASN A 132 -9.59 -1.02 -7.80
CA ASN A 132 -10.23 -2.34 -7.81
C ASN A 132 -9.45 -3.40 -8.59
N GLU A 133 -8.30 -3.04 -9.16
CA GLU A 133 -7.50 -3.97 -9.95
C GLU A 133 -6.81 -5.00 -9.05
N ILE A 134 -7.05 -6.29 -9.33
CA ILE A 134 -6.35 -7.38 -8.66
C ILE A 134 -5.01 -7.60 -9.34
N ARG A 135 -3.93 -7.56 -8.56
CA ARG A 135 -2.55 -7.83 -9.00
C ARG A 135 -1.95 -8.91 -8.11
N GLY A 136 -0.91 -9.58 -8.61
CA GLY A 136 -0.12 -10.50 -7.78
C GLY A 136 0.60 -9.76 -6.65
N PHE A 137 1.02 -10.52 -5.63
CA PHE A 137 1.87 -9.98 -4.58
C PHE A 137 3.23 -9.61 -5.19
N ALA A 138 3.61 -8.33 -5.10
CA ALA A 138 4.97 -7.88 -5.41
C ALA A 138 5.66 -7.70 -4.07
N GLY A 139 6.52 -8.67 -3.73
CA GLY A 139 7.26 -8.73 -2.48
C GLY A 139 8.32 -7.65 -2.39
#